data_AF-A0A917ENY8-F1
#
_entry.id   AF-A0A917ENY8-F1
#
_cell.length_a   1.000
_cell.length_b   1.000
_cell.length_c   1.000
_cell.angle_alpha   90.00
_cell.angle_beta   90.00
_cell.angle_gamma   90.00
#
_symmetry.space_group_name_H-M   'P 1'
#
loop_
_entity.id
_entity.type
_entity.pdbx_description
1 polymer ?
#
loop_
_entity_poly.entity_id
_entity_poly.type
_entity_poly.pdbx_seq_one_letter_code
_entity_poly.pdbx_strand_id
1 'polypeptide(L)'
;MHVKWQSYAGHTVEKRLHWGRPRPYICPMKWRELIERQILKAKAEGQLDDLKGAGKPLPPAGHGDASEEAGFRIMAEAGALPKEVELRKALKSHAEFMQTLTDPEERKAAMAEFARLQQELNIQEEARKRYYSSRD
;
A
#
# COMPACT_ATOMS: atom_id res chain seq x y z
N MET A 1 41.47 -37.51 -30.40
CA MET A 1 42.12 -38.08 -29.21
C MET A 1 43.51 -37.47 -29.10
N HIS A 2 43.74 -36.59 -28.13
CA HIS A 2 45.06 -36.00 -27.87
C HIS A 2 45.22 -35.88 -26.37
N VAL A 3 46.00 -36.78 -25.78
CA VAL A 3 46.31 -36.81 -24.36
C VAL A 3 47.67 -36.15 -24.19
N LYS A 4 47.71 -34.98 -23.56
CA LYS A 4 48.96 -34.35 -23.15
C LYS A 4 49.37 -34.95 -21.81
N TRP A 5 50.49 -35.67 -21.80
CA TRP A 5 51.14 -36.13 -20.59
C TRP A 5 52.11 -35.06 -20.11
N GLN A 6 51.91 -34.56 -18.89
CA GLN A 6 52.91 -33.75 -18.19
C GLN A 6 53.47 -34.59 -17.05
N SER A 7 54.71 -35.06 -17.24
CA SER A 7 55.46 -35.82 -16.26
C SER A 7 56.11 -34.87 -15.26
N TYR A 8 55.83 -35.04 -13.97
CA TYR A 8 56.63 -34.49 -12.87
C TYR A 8 56.74 -35.55 -11.77
N ALA A 9 57.97 -35.96 -11.50
CA ALA A 9 58.47 -36.65 -10.31
C ALA A 9 57.50 -37.57 -9.53
N GLY A 10 57.58 -38.88 -9.81
CA GLY A 10 57.62 -39.91 -8.77
C GLY A 10 56.33 -40.33 -8.04
N HIS A 11 55.18 -39.70 -8.26
CA HIS A 11 53.92 -40.16 -7.65
C HIS A 11 52.75 -40.12 -8.65
N THR A 12 52.33 -41.29 -9.15
CA THR A 12 51.07 -41.48 -9.89
C THR A 12 49.90 -41.38 -8.92
N VAL A 13 49.43 -40.17 -8.66
CA VAL A 13 48.14 -39.95 -7.99
C VAL A 13 47.04 -39.92 -9.05
N GLU A 14 46.28 -41.00 -9.14
CA GLU A 14 45.05 -41.07 -9.94
C GLU A 14 44.00 -40.12 -9.34
N LYS A 15 43.98 -38.86 -9.81
CA LYS A 15 42.92 -37.91 -9.46
C LYS A 15 41.62 -38.33 -10.15
N ARG A 16 40.86 -39.20 -9.48
CA ARG A 16 39.44 -39.42 -9.75
C ARG A 16 38.71 -38.08 -9.53
N LEU A 17 38.41 -37.39 -10.62
CA LEU A 17 37.50 -36.24 -10.64
C LEU A 17 36.13 -36.70 -10.13
N HIS A 18 35.91 -36.56 -8.83
CA HIS A 18 34.58 -36.63 -8.24
C HIS A 18 33.84 -35.38 -8.72
N TRP A 19 33.06 -35.54 -9.79
CA TRP A 19 32.12 -34.51 -10.18
C TRP A 19 31.20 -34.23 -8.99
N GLY A 20 31.32 -33.02 -8.44
CA GLY A 20 30.55 -32.56 -7.30
C GLY A 20 29.06 -32.80 -7.57
N ARG A 21 28.36 -33.35 -6.57
CA ARG A 21 26.90 -33.46 -6.63
C ARG A 21 26.34 -32.07 -7.01
N PRO A 22 25.42 -31.97 -7.97
CA PRO A 22 24.82 -30.69 -8.29
C PRO A 22 24.25 -30.08 -7.01
N ARG A 23 24.60 -28.83 -6.70
CA ARG A 23 23.98 -28.10 -5.59
C ARG A 23 22.47 -28.21 -5.79
N PRO A 24 21.69 -28.61 -4.78
CA PRO A 24 20.24 -28.71 -4.95
C PRO A 24 19.75 -27.35 -5.44
N TYR A 25 19.08 -27.36 -6.59
CA TYR A 25 18.41 -26.16 -7.10
C TYR A 25 17.47 -25.71 -5.99
N ILE A 26 17.74 -24.53 -5.41
CA ILE A 26 16.78 -23.86 -4.55
C ILE A 26 15.61 -23.54 -5.47
N CYS A 27 14.56 -24.37 -5.46
CA CYS A 27 13.33 -24.05 -6.13
C CYS A 27 12.82 -22.76 -5.49
N PRO A 28 12.78 -21.63 -6.23
CA PRO A 28 12.16 -20.44 -5.71
C PRO A 28 10.71 -20.79 -5.41
N MET A 29 10.32 -20.65 -4.14
CA MET A 29 8.96 -20.96 -3.73
C MET A 29 7.97 -20.16 -4.58
N LYS A 30 6.87 -20.81 -4.97
CA LYS A 30 5.83 -20.14 -5.76
C LYS A 30 5.19 -19.06 -4.91
N TRP A 31 4.68 -17.99 -5.54
CA TRP A 31 4.02 -16.88 -4.84
C TRP A 31 2.94 -17.34 -3.83
N ARG A 32 2.15 -18.36 -4.20
CA ARG A 32 1.15 -18.97 -3.31
C ARG A 32 1.76 -19.58 -2.03
N GLU A 33 2.92 -20.22 -2.15
CA GLU A 33 3.61 -20.85 -1.02
C GLU A 33 4.19 -19.78 -0.07
N LEU A 34 4.62 -18.63 -0.60
CA LEU A 34 5.04 -17.48 0.19
C LEU A 34 3.86 -16.86 0.96
N ILE A 35 2.71 -16.69 0.30
CA ILE A 35 1.48 -16.20 0.95
C ILE A 35 1.04 -17.15 2.06
N GLU A 36 0.95 -18.45 1.77
CA GLU A 36 0.50 -19.45 2.75
C GLU A 36 1.40 -19.45 3.98
N ARG A 37 2.72 -19.41 3.78
CA ARG A 37 3.68 -19.31 4.88
C ARG A 37 3.49 -18.04 5.72
N GLN A 38 3.19 -16.92 5.09
CA GLN A 38 2.95 -15.65 5.80
C GLN A 38 1.65 -15.70 6.61
N ILE A 39 0.59 -16.30 6.07
CA ILE A 39 -0.68 -16.51 6.78
C ILE A 39 -0.47 -17.43 7.99
N LEU A 40 0.23 -18.55 7.82
CA LEU A 40 0.52 -19.50 8.90
C LEU A 40 1.37 -18.86 10.01
N LYS A 41 2.34 -18.03 9.64
CA LYS A 41 3.14 -17.26 10.59
C LYS A 41 2.26 -16.29 11.40
N ALA A 42 1.42 -15.50 10.73
CA ALA A 42 0.51 -14.55 11.39
C ALA A 42 -0.47 -15.25 12.36
N LYS A 43 -0.96 -16.44 11.99
CA LYS A 43 -1.77 -17.30 12.88
C LYS A 43 -0.99 -17.75 14.11
N ALA A 44 0.22 -18.26 13.92
CA ALA A 44 1.05 -18.74 15.03
C ALA A 44 1.46 -17.62 16.00
N GLU A 45 1.62 -16.39 15.49
CA GLU A 45 1.91 -15.19 16.26
C GLU A 45 0.66 -14.56 16.89
N GLY A 46 -0.53 -15.14 16.70
CA GLY A 46 -1.80 -14.62 17.22
C GLY A 46 -2.22 -13.28 16.61
N GLN A 47 -1.60 -12.85 15.51
CA GLN A 47 -1.89 -11.56 14.85
C GLN A 47 -3.28 -11.50 14.22
N LEU A 48 -3.94 -12.66 14.07
CA LEU A 48 -5.30 -12.76 13.56
C LEU A 48 -6.34 -12.94 14.68
N ASP A 49 -5.89 -13.05 15.93
CA ASP A 49 -6.76 -13.13 17.11
C ASP A 49 -7.01 -11.71 17.65
N ASP A 50 -8.23 -11.43 18.11
CA ASP A 50 -8.65 -10.13 18.67
C ASP A 50 -8.36 -8.90 17.78
N LEU A 51 -8.62 -9.03 16.48
CA LEU A 51 -8.49 -7.91 15.54
C LEU A 51 -9.35 -6.72 16.00
N LYS A 52 -8.85 -5.51 15.76
CA LYS A 52 -9.56 -4.27 16.08
C LYS A 52 -10.93 -4.25 15.38
N GLY A 53 -12.00 -4.48 16.14
CA GLY A 53 -13.36 -4.54 15.61
C GLY A 53 -13.94 -5.96 15.42
N ALA A 54 -13.21 -7.01 15.81
CA ALA A 54 -13.74 -8.36 15.86
C ALA A 54 -15.01 -8.43 16.71
N GLY A 55 -16.06 -9.04 16.17
CA GLY A 55 -17.37 -9.17 16.83
C GLY A 55 -18.22 -7.89 16.88
N LYS A 56 -17.71 -6.74 16.40
CA LYS A 56 -18.52 -5.51 16.29
C LYS A 56 -19.33 -5.52 14.99
N PRO A 57 -20.55 -4.96 14.99
CA PRO A 57 -21.31 -4.79 13.75
C PRO A 57 -20.49 -3.95 12.77
N LEU A 58 -20.56 -4.32 11.49
CA LEU A 58 -19.97 -3.51 10.43
C LEU A 58 -20.58 -2.10 10.47
N PRO A 59 -19.78 -1.04 10.29
CA PRO A 59 -20.31 0.31 10.17
C PRO A 59 -21.32 0.36 8.99
N PRO A 60 -22.33 1.23 9.07
CA PRO A 60 -23.32 1.37 8.01
C PRO A 60 -22.62 1.68 6.68
N ALA A 61 -23.07 1.03 5.60
CA ALA A 61 -22.52 1.27 4.27
C ALA A 61 -22.63 2.77 3.93
N GLY A 62 -21.51 3.38 3.53
CA GLY A 62 -21.52 4.73 2.99
C GLY A 62 -22.28 4.83 1.67
N HIS A 63 -22.31 6.01 1.07
CA HIS A 63 -23.03 6.27 -0.19
C HIS A 63 -22.28 5.78 -1.45
N GLY A 64 -21.26 4.91 -1.29
CA GLY A 64 -20.36 4.48 -2.36
C GLY A 64 -20.11 2.97 -2.38
N ASP A 65 -19.22 2.52 -3.26
CA ASP A 65 -18.80 1.12 -3.34
C ASP A 65 -18.05 0.68 -2.08
N ALA A 66 -18.39 -0.50 -1.55
CA ALA A 66 -17.83 -1.01 -0.29
C ALA A 66 -16.31 -1.26 -0.38
N SER A 67 -15.81 -1.61 -1.58
CA SER A 67 -14.37 -1.78 -1.82
C SER A 67 -13.64 -0.43 -1.79
N GLU A 68 -14.22 0.60 -2.38
CA GLU A 68 -13.64 1.95 -2.37
C GLU A 68 -13.62 2.53 -0.96
N GLU A 69 -14.70 2.38 -0.19
CA GLU A 69 -14.76 2.84 1.21
C GLU A 69 -13.75 2.11 2.10
N ALA A 70 -13.63 0.79 1.96
CA ALA A 70 -12.62 0.01 2.68
C ALA A 70 -11.20 0.44 2.30
N GLY A 71 -10.95 0.69 1.00
CA GLY A 71 -9.68 1.22 0.50
C GLY A 71 -9.35 2.58 1.11
N PHE A 72 -10.31 3.51 1.13
CA PHE A 72 -10.13 4.82 1.78
C PHE A 72 -9.85 4.71 3.27
N ARG A 73 -10.48 3.76 3.96
CA ARG A 73 -10.23 3.52 5.39
C ARG A 73 -8.84 2.95 5.65
N ILE A 74 -8.42 1.96 4.88
CA ILE A 74 -7.06 1.39 4.96
C ILE A 74 -6.02 2.48 4.67
N MET A 75 -6.26 3.32 3.67
CA MET A 75 -5.40 4.47 3.37
C MET A 75 -5.41 5.51 4.50
N ALA A 76 -6.55 5.79 5.13
CA ALA A 76 -6.65 6.67 6.29
C ALA A 76 -5.80 6.18 7.46
N GLU A 77 -5.90 4.88 7.77
CA GLU A 77 -5.18 4.23 8.86
C GLU A 77 -3.68 4.14 8.57
N ALA A 78 -3.29 4.01 7.30
CA ALA A 78 -1.91 3.99 6.85
C ALA A 78 -1.30 5.40 6.61
N GLY A 79 -2.05 6.48 6.83
CA GLY A 79 -1.60 7.87 6.59
C GLY A 79 -1.47 8.26 5.11
N ALA A 80 -2.03 7.46 4.20
CA ALA A 80 -2.03 7.67 2.76
C ALA A 80 -3.36 8.25 2.24
N LEU A 81 -4.09 9.01 3.07
CA LEU A 81 -5.37 9.58 2.68
C LEU A 81 -5.17 10.61 1.55
N PRO A 82 -5.94 10.54 0.45
CA PRO A 82 -5.89 11.57 -0.59
C PRO A 82 -6.29 12.94 -0.03
N LYS A 83 -5.54 13.99 -0.39
CA LYS A 83 -5.75 15.37 0.08
C LYS A 83 -7.18 15.87 -0.15
N GLU A 84 -7.86 15.35 -1.17
CA GLU A 84 -9.26 15.67 -1.50
C GLU A 84 -10.21 15.33 -0.34
N VAL A 85 -9.97 14.22 0.38
CA VAL A 85 -10.83 13.81 1.50
C VAL A 85 -10.63 14.76 2.68
N GLU A 86 -9.41 15.22 2.93
CA GLU A 86 -9.09 16.20 3.97
C GLU A 86 -9.72 17.56 3.65
N LEU A 87 -9.60 18.03 2.40
CA LEU A 87 -10.18 19.29 1.94
C LEU A 87 -11.71 19.28 2.01
N ARG A 88 -12.38 18.17 1.67
CA ARG A 88 -13.84 18.04 1.83
C ARG A 88 -14.27 18.11 3.30
N LYS A 89 -13.51 17.48 4.21
CA LYS A 89 -13.78 17.61 5.66
C LYS A 89 -13.59 19.05 6.12
N ALA A 90 -12.51 19.70 5.70
CA ALA A 90 -12.24 21.10 6.03
C ALA A 90 -13.35 22.03 5.55
N LEU A 91 -13.82 21.88 4.30
CA LEU A 91 -14.94 22.65 3.75
C LEU A 91 -16.22 22.45 4.56
N LYS A 92 -16.54 21.21 4.95
CA LYS A 92 -17.71 20.94 5.78
C LYS A 92 -17.61 21.63 7.15
N SER A 93 -16.48 21.49 7.85
CA SER A 93 -16.27 22.16 9.13
C SER A 93 -16.29 23.69 9.02
N HIS A 94 -15.76 24.23 7.91
CA HIS A 94 -15.73 25.66 7.67
C HIS A 94 -17.13 26.21 7.33
N ALA A 95 -17.96 25.43 6.63
CA ALA A 95 -19.36 25.78 6.41
C ALA A 95 -20.15 25.84 7.71
N GLU A 96 -19.93 24.88 8.62
CA GLU A 96 -20.52 24.87 9.96
C GLU A 96 -20.04 26.07 10.79
N PHE A 97 -18.74 26.38 10.77
CA PHE A 97 -18.19 27.57 11.43
C PHE A 97 -18.81 28.87 10.92
N MET A 98 -18.97 29.03 9.59
CA MET A 98 -19.63 30.20 8.99
C MET A 98 -21.08 30.41 9.41
N GLN A 99 -21.80 29.36 9.84
CA GLN A 99 -23.16 29.49 10.35
C GLN A 99 -23.21 30.08 11.76
N THR A 100 -22.12 29.96 12.53
CA THR A 100 -22.01 30.53 13.89
C THR A 100 -21.57 31.99 13.90
N LEU A 101 -21.03 32.46 12.77
CA LEU A 101 -20.56 33.83 12.59
C LEU A 101 -21.72 34.80 12.42
N THR A 102 -21.81 35.77 13.35
CA THR A 102 -22.86 36.81 13.35
C THR A 102 -22.32 38.15 12.85
N ASP A 103 -21.00 38.35 12.89
CA ASP A 103 -20.35 39.57 12.40
C ASP A 103 -20.20 39.58 10.86
N PRO A 104 -20.61 40.66 10.16
CA PRO A 104 -20.53 40.73 8.71
C PRO A 104 -19.11 40.71 8.13
N GLU A 105 -18.13 41.33 8.80
CA GLU A 105 -16.75 41.38 8.30
C GLU A 105 -16.05 40.04 8.49
N GLU A 106 -16.21 39.40 9.66
CA GLU A 106 -15.71 38.05 9.89
C GLU A 106 -16.36 37.03 8.96
N ARG A 107 -17.66 37.16 8.66
CA ARG A 107 -18.35 36.31 7.67
C ARG A 107 -17.78 36.48 6.27
N LYS A 108 -17.40 37.70 5.88
CA LYS A 108 -16.80 37.97 4.57
C LYS A 108 -15.39 37.37 4.46
N ALA A 109 -14.58 37.49 5.51
CA ALA A 109 -13.27 36.86 5.58
C ALA A 109 -13.37 35.32 5.51
N ALA A 110 -14.30 34.75 6.29
CA ALA A 110 -14.57 33.31 6.27
C ALA A 110 -15.04 32.83 4.88
N MET A 111 -15.84 33.63 4.16
CA MET A 111 -16.27 33.28 2.80
C MET A 111 -15.11 33.28 1.80
N ALA A 112 -14.12 34.16 1.97
CA ALA A 112 -12.90 34.15 1.15
C ALA A 112 -12.05 32.90 1.38
N GLU A 113 -11.89 32.49 2.65
CA GLU A 113 -11.20 31.24 3.00
C GLU A 113 -11.93 30.00 2.49
N PHE A 114 -13.26 29.99 2.56
CA PHE A 114 -14.07 28.93 1.97
C PHE A 114 -13.86 28.81 0.45
N ALA A 115 -13.83 29.95 -0.26
CA ALA A 115 -13.58 29.98 -1.70
C ALA A 115 -12.17 29.46 -2.05
N ARG A 116 -11.16 29.81 -1.24
CA ARG A 116 -9.80 29.30 -1.39
C ARG A 116 -9.73 27.78 -1.21
N LEU A 117 -10.35 27.24 -0.15
CA LEU A 117 -10.41 25.80 0.09
C LEU A 117 -11.14 25.05 -1.03
N GLN A 118 -12.21 25.64 -1.58
CA GLN A 118 -12.95 25.07 -2.69
C GLN A 118 -12.13 25.06 -3.98
N GLN A 119 -11.36 26.13 -4.24
CA GLN A 119 -10.46 26.20 -5.38
C GLN A 119 -9.38 25.11 -5.31
N GLU A 120 -8.77 24.91 -4.15
CA GLU A 120 -7.77 23.86 -3.94
C GLU A 120 -8.37 22.47 -4.19
N LEU A 121 -9.56 22.19 -3.67
CA LEU A 121 -10.25 20.91 -3.92
C LEU A 121 -10.45 20.66 -5.43
N ASN A 122 -10.89 21.68 -6.17
CA ASN A 122 -11.12 21.55 -7.61
C ASN A 122 -9.81 21.24 -8.37
N ILE A 123 -8.69 21.87 -8.00
CA ILE A 123 -7.37 21.59 -8.59
C ILE A 123 -6.97 20.14 -8.36
N GLN A 124 -7.15 19.63 -7.14
CA GLN A 124 -6.82 18.24 -6.81
C GLN A 124 -7.73 17.25 -7.57
N GLU A 125 -9.03 17.53 -7.66
CA GLU A 125 -9.96 16.70 -8.44
C GLU A 125 -9.64 16.68 -9.94
N GLU A 126 -9.26 17.81 -10.52
CA GLU A 126 -8.80 17.89 -11.90
C GLU A 126 -7.50 17.13 -12.13
N ALA A 127 -6.53 17.25 -11.22
CA ALA A 127 -5.29 16.49 -11.27
C ALA A 127 -5.55 14.97 -11.24
N ARG A 128 -6.46 14.52 -10.36
CA ARG A 128 -6.91 13.12 -10.30
C ARG A 128 -7.56 12.70 -11.62
N LYS A 129 -8.52 13.46 -12.13
CA LYS A 129 -9.23 13.16 -13.39
C LYS A 129 -8.26 13.09 -14.57
N ARG A 130 -7.30 14.03 -14.68
CA ARG A 130 -6.27 14.02 -15.73
C ARG A 130 -5.40 12.77 -15.64
N TYR A 131 -4.98 12.36 -14.45
CA TYR A 131 -4.14 11.17 -14.25
C TYR A 131 -4.82 9.86 -14.69
N TYR A 132 -6.15 9.74 -14.48
CA TYR A 132 -6.91 8.57 -14.93
C TYR A 132 -7.29 8.66 -16.41
N SER A 133 -7.61 9.86 -16.92
CA SER A 133 -8.00 10.06 -18.33
C SER A 133 -6.84 9.94 -19.32
N SER A 134 -5.59 10.08 -18.89
CA SER A 134 -4.41 9.96 -19.77
C SER A 134 -3.85 8.53 -19.85
N ARG A 135 -4.56 7.53 -19.31
CA ARG A 135 -4.10 6.14 -19.17
C ARG A 135 -4.80 5.15 -20.11
N ASP A 136 -5.72 5.64 -20.93
CA ASP A 136 -6.34 4.93 -22.05
C ASP A 136 -5.61 5.28 -23.36
#